data_AF-A0A7I8D306-F1
#
_entry.id   AF-A0A7I8D306-F1
#
_cell.length_a   1.000
_cell.length_b   1.000
_cell.length_c   1.000
_cell.angle_alpha   90.00
_cell.angle_beta   90.00
_cell.angle_gamma   90.00
#
_symmetry.space_group_name_H-M   'P 1'
#
loop_
_entity.id
_entity.type
_entity.pdbx_description
1 polymer ?
#
loop_
_entity_poly.entity_id
_entity_poly.type
_entity_poly.pdbx_seq_one_letter_code
_entity_poly.pdbx_strand_id
1 'polypeptide(L)'
;QCEEGYICLQGYGDNPNYGYTSFDTFGWAFLSAFRLITQDYWENLYQLVLRSAGPWHMLFFIVIIFLGSFYLVNLILAIVAMSYDELQKKAEEEEAAEEEALR
;
A
#
# COMPACT_ATOMS: atom_id res chain seq x y z
N GLN A 1 -13.77 -23.31 -6.71
CA GLN A 1 -14.34 -24.23 -7.70
C GLN A 1 -15.78 -23.82 -7.98
N CYS A 2 -16.25 -23.93 -9.22
CA CYS A 2 -17.66 -23.72 -9.55
C CYS A 2 -18.50 -24.92 -9.07
N GLU A 3 -19.80 -24.71 -8.86
CA GLU A 3 -20.73 -25.77 -8.44
C GLU A 3 -20.88 -26.87 -9.52
N GLU A 4 -21.44 -28.02 -9.13
CA GLU A 4 -21.68 -29.12 -10.08
C GLU A 4 -22.59 -28.67 -11.23
N GLY A 5 -22.21 -29.01 -12.46
CA GLY A 5 -22.91 -28.57 -13.68
C GLY A 5 -22.55 -27.17 -14.16
N TYR A 6 -21.72 -26.41 -13.44
CA TYR A 6 -21.23 -25.09 -13.84
C TYR A 6 -19.76 -25.12 -14.29
N ILE A 7 -19.43 -24.29 -15.29
CA ILE A 7 -18.05 -24.05 -15.73
C ILE A 7 -17.67 -22.60 -15.44
N CYS A 8 -16.46 -22.39 -14.95
CA CYS A 8 -15.94 -21.03 -14.72
C CYS A 8 -15.38 -20.48 -16.03
N LEU A 9 -15.89 -19.35 -16.51
CA LEU A 9 -15.46 -18.71 -17.75
C LEU A 9 -14.85 -17.34 -17.45
N GLN A 10 -13.67 -17.06 -18.02
CA GLN A 10 -13.03 -15.75 -17.95
C GLN A 10 -13.70 -14.78 -18.93
N GLY A 11 -13.86 -13.52 -18.55
CA GLY A 11 -14.40 -12.46 -19.40
C GLY A 11 -15.93 -12.35 -19.42
N TYR A 12 -16.64 -13.18 -18.65
CA TYR A 12 -18.08 -13.08 -18.45
C TYR A 12 -18.39 -12.50 -17.06
N GLY A 13 -19.16 -11.42 -17.03
CA GLY A 13 -19.56 -10.71 -15.80
C GLY A 13 -18.76 -9.44 -15.54
N ASP A 14 -19.17 -8.69 -14.52
CA ASP A 14 -18.53 -7.44 -14.12
C ASP A 14 -17.41 -7.68 -13.10
N ASN A 15 -16.44 -6.76 -13.09
CA ASN A 15 -15.37 -6.76 -12.11
C ASN A 15 -15.92 -6.53 -10.67
N PRO A 16 -15.32 -7.15 -9.64
CA PRO A 16 -15.76 -6.99 -8.25
C PRO A 16 -15.77 -5.53 -7.77
N ASN A 17 -16.54 -5.28 -6.70
CA ASN A 17 -16.64 -3.96 -6.04
C ASN A 17 -17.00 -2.83 -7.03
N TYR A 18 -18.12 -2.99 -7.74
CA TYR A 18 -18.62 -2.02 -8.74
C TYR A 18 -17.62 -1.75 -9.88
N GLY A 19 -16.80 -2.74 -10.22
CA GLY A 19 -15.79 -2.63 -11.27
C GLY A 19 -14.47 -1.99 -10.82
N TYR A 20 -14.34 -1.57 -9.56
CA TYR A 20 -13.15 -0.87 -9.06
C TYR A 20 -11.99 -1.80 -8.68
N THR A 21 -12.24 -3.10 -8.58
CA THR A 21 -11.21 -4.08 -8.24
C THR A 21 -10.85 -4.93 -9.46
N SER A 22 -9.80 -4.54 -10.18
CA SER A 22 -9.32 -5.26 -11.36
C SER A 22 -7.84 -4.99 -11.65
N PHE A 23 -7.25 -5.84 -12.50
CA PHE A 23 -5.89 -5.68 -13.03
C PHE A 23 -5.87 -5.51 -14.57
N ASP A 24 -7.03 -5.20 -15.16
CA ASP A 24 -7.21 -5.20 -16.62
C ASP A 24 -6.60 -3.97 -17.30
N THR A 25 -6.51 -2.85 -16.57
CA THR A 25 -5.88 -1.62 -17.03
C THR A 25 -4.83 -1.15 -16.04
N PHE A 26 -3.86 -0.40 -16.53
CA PHE A 26 -2.78 0.13 -15.71
C PHE A 26 -3.28 0.97 -14.52
N GLY A 27 -4.32 1.79 -14.72
CA GLY A 27 -4.87 2.63 -13.65
C GLY A 27 -5.48 1.84 -12.49
N TRP A 28 -6.31 0.84 -12.80
CA TRP A 28 -6.92 -0.02 -11.77
C TRP A 28 -5.91 -0.95 -11.11
N ALA A 29 -4.92 -1.43 -11.87
CA ALA A 29 -3.80 -2.19 -11.33
C ALA A 29 -2.96 -1.35 -10.36
N PHE A 30 -2.67 -0.09 -10.71
CA PHE A 30 -1.95 0.85 -9.85
C PHE A 30 -2.73 1.15 -8.57
N LEU A 31 -4.03 1.42 -8.67
CA LEU A 31 -4.89 1.62 -7.49
C LEU A 31 -4.90 0.39 -6.58
N SER A 32 -5.01 -0.80 -7.16
CA SER A 32 -4.98 -2.07 -6.43
C SER A 32 -3.62 -2.28 -5.76
N ALA A 33 -2.51 -1.97 -6.43
CA ALA A 33 -1.17 -2.03 -5.85
C ALA A 33 -0.99 -1.02 -4.71
N PHE A 34 -1.48 0.21 -4.87
CA PHE A 34 -1.45 1.23 -3.82
C PHE A 34 -2.21 0.77 -2.57
N ARG A 35 -3.41 0.21 -2.75
CA ARG A 35 -4.20 -0.41 -1.68
C ARG A 35 -3.45 -1.53 -0.94
N LEU A 36 -2.65 -2.33 -1.66
CA LEU A 36 -1.80 -3.34 -1.04
C LEU A 36 -0.65 -2.71 -0.22
N ILE A 37 -0.02 -1.65 -0.72
CA ILE A 37 1.05 -0.93 -0.01
C ILE A 37 0.52 -0.35 1.31
N THR A 38 -0.66 0.28 1.29
CA THR A 38 -1.29 0.87 2.48
C THR A 38 -1.95 -0.14 3.40
N GLN A 39 -2.05 -1.41 2.99
CA GLN A 39 -2.74 -2.48 3.71
C GLN A 39 -4.23 -2.15 3.97
N ASP A 40 -4.88 -1.46 3.05
CA ASP A 40 -6.29 -1.08 3.18
C ASP A 40 -7.21 -2.17 2.63
N TYR A 41 -7.92 -2.88 3.51
CA TYR A 41 -8.82 -3.99 3.17
C TYR A 41 -8.20 -5.04 2.23
N TRP A 42 -6.88 -5.19 2.27
CA TRP A 42 -6.09 -5.95 1.28
C TRP A 42 -6.40 -7.45 1.28
N GLU A 43 -6.87 -8.00 2.39
CA GLU A 43 -7.21 -9.41 2.58
C GLU A 43 -8.37 -9.84 1.67
N ASN A 44 -9.32 -8.94 1.40
CA ASN A 44 -10.41 -9.20 0.47
C ASN A 44 -9.88 -9.34 -0.96
N LEU A 45 -8.97 -8.45 -1.38
CA LEU A 45 -8.29 -8.53 -2.67
C LEU A 45 -7.44 -9.81 -2.78
N TYR A 46 -6.70 -10.14 -1.73
CA TYR A 46 -5.92 -11.38 -1.62
C TYR A 46 -6.79 -12.62 -1.84
N GLN A 47 -7.91 -12.73 -1.12
CA GLN A 47 -8.83 -13.87 -1.25
C GLN A 47 -9.44 -13.96 -2.65
N LEU A 48 -9.80 -12.83 -3.28
CA LEU A 48 -10.32 -12.79 -4.64
C LEU A 48 -9.30 -13.32 -5.65
N VAL A 49 -8.04 -12.88 -5.57
CA VAL A 49 -6.97 -13.32 -6.49
C VAL A 49 -6.62 -14.79 -6.27
N LEU A 50 -6.54 -15.26 -5.03
CA LEU A 50 -6.25 -16.67 -4.76
C LEU A 50 -7.39 -17.59 -5.23
N ARG A 51 -8.65 -17.14 -5.10
CA ARG A 51 -9.82 -17.90 -5.55
C ARG A 51 -9.87 -18.00 -7.08
N SER A 52 -9.39 -17.00 -7.81
CA SER A 52 -9.45 -16.95 -9.28
C SER A 52 -8.18 -17.50 -9.96
N ALA A 53 -6.99 -17.13 -9.48
CA ALA A 53 -5.71 -17.47 -10.10
C ALA A 53 -4.97 -18.61 -9.37
N GLY A 54 -5.46 -19.04 -8.20
CA GLY A 54 -4.90 -20.15 -7.44
C GLY A 54 -3.84 -19.77 -6.40
N PRO A 55 -3.47 -20.71 -5.52
CA PRO A 55 -2.69 -20.44 -4.31
C PRO A 55 -1.24 -20.03 -4.55
N TRP A 56 -0.65 -20.35 -5.71
CA TRP A 56 0.74 -20.00 -6.01
C TRP A 56 0.97 -18.48 -6.07
N HIS A 57 -0.08 -17.71 -6.38
CA HIS A 57 -0.03 -16.25 -6.42
C HIS A 57 0.15 -15.61 -5.03
N MET A 58 0.16 -16.38 -3.93
CA MET A 58 0.57 -15.89 -2.61
C MET A 58 1.94 -15.21 -2.63
N LEU A 59 2.89 -15.69 -3.45
CA LEU A 59 4.23 -15.11 -3.53
C LEU A 59 4.22 -13.64 -3.97
N PHE A 60 3.31 -13.26 -4.87
CA PHE A 60 3.12 -11.87 -5.29
C PHE A 60 2.74 -10.96 -4.12
N PHE A 61 1.79 -11.41 -3.30
CA PHE A 61 1.34 -10.65 -2.13
C PHE A 61 2.43 -10.57 -1.05
N ILE A 62 3.16 -11.65 -0.81
CA ILE A 62 4.28 -11.65 0.14
C ILE A 62 5.30 -10.58 -0.28
N VAL A 63 5.73 -10.59 -1.53
CA VAL A 63 6.72 -9.62 -2.06
C VAL A 63 6.23 -8.18 -1.89
N ILE A 64 4.98 -7.87 -2.27
CA ILE A 64 4.43 -6.52 -2.16
C ILE A 64 4.22 -6.08 -0.71
N ILE A 65 3.76 -6.94 0.18
CA ILE A 65 3.54 -6.57 1.58
C ILE A 65 4.88 -6.35 2.29
N PHE A 66 5.88 -7.20 2.05
CA PHE A 66 7.21 -7.04 2.65
C PHE A 66 7.97 -5.84 2.08
N LEU A 67 8.04 -5.67 0.76
CA LEU A 67 8.78 -4.57 0.13
C LEU A 67 8.00 -3.27 0.06
N GLY A 68 6.68 -3.32 -0.06
CA GLY A 68 5.83 -2.15 -0.13
C GLY A 68 5.56 -1.61 1.26
N SER A 69 4.77 -2.34 2.06
CA SER A 69 4.25 -1.83 3.32
C SER A 69 5.35 -1.65 4.37
N PHE A 70 6.21 -2.64 4.61
CA PHE A 70 7.22 -2.50 5.65
C PHE A 70 8.37 -1.60 5.24
N TYR A 71 8.92 -1.76 4.04
CA TYR A 71 10.10 -0.97 3.66
C TYR A 71 9.75 0.48 3.31
N LEU A 72 8.71 0.76 2.51
CA LEU A 72 8.37 2.14 2.14
C LEU A 72 7.86 2.95 3.33
N VAL A 73 7.00 2.36 4.18
CA VAL A 73 6.48 3.09 5.36
C VAL A 73 7.61 3.40 6.33
N ASN A 74 8.50 2.44 6.61
CA ASN A 74 9.64 2.68 7.50
C ASN A 74 10.60 3.73 6.93
N LEU A 75 10.78 3.79 5.60
CA LEU A 75 11.58 4.82 4.96
C LEU A 75 10.93 6.20 5.07
N ILE A 76 9.61 6.30 4.86
CA ILE A 76 8.87 7.55 5.04
C ILE A 76 8.96 8.02 6.50
N LEU A 77 8.74 7.13 7.47
CA LEU A 77 8.86 7.43 8.89
C LEU A 77 10.26 7.93 9.26
N ALA A 78 11.31 7.29 8.73
CA ALA A 78 12.69 7.71 8.95
C ALA A 78 12.95 9.13 8.39
N ILE A 79 12.47 9.43 7.18
CA ILE A 79 12.61 10.76 6.58
C ILE A 79 11.88 11.82 7.40
N VAL A 80 10.64 11.53 7.80
CA VAL A 80 9.84 12.46 8.61
C VAL A 80 10.53 12.73 9.95
N ALA A 81 11.06 11.70 10.60
CA ALA A 81 11.80 11.84 11.85
C ALA A 81 13.07 12.70 11.69
N MET A 82 13.87 12.47 10.65
CA MET A 82 15.07 13.27 10.38
C MET A 82 14.72 14.74 10.09
N SER A 83 13.67 14.99 9.30
CA SER A 83 13.22 16.36 9.02
C SER A 83 12.70 17.07 10.27
N TYR A 84 12.03 16.33 11.16
CA TYR A 84 11.51 16.88 12.40
C TYR A 84 12.64 17.24 13.36
N ASP A 85 13.64 16.37 13.51
CA ASP A 85 14.84 16.60 14.33
C ASP A 85 15.63 17.82 13.84
N GLU A 86 15.81 17.96 12.51
CA GLU A 86 16.48 19.12 11.92
C GLU A 86 15.72 20.43 12.17
N LEU A 87 14.39 20.41 12.06
CA LEU A 87 13.55 21.58 12.33
C LEU A 87 13.58 21.97 13.81
N GLN A 88 13.51 20.99 14.72
CA GLN A 88 13.56 21.24 16.15
C GLN A 88 14.92 21.85 16.55
N LYS A 89 16.02 21.29 16.05
CA LYS A 89 17.36 21.81 16.32
C LYS A 89 17.52 23.26 15.85
N LYS A 90 16.99 23.62 14.67
CA LYS A 90 17.01 25.00 14.17
C LYS A 90 16.20 25.95 15.06
N ALA A 91 15.03 25.53 15.52
CA ALA A 91 14.22 26.34 16.43
C ALA A 91 14.94 26.58 17.77
N GLU A 92 15.56 25.56 18.35
CA GLU A 92 16.36 25.69 19.58
C GLU A 92 17.58 26.62 19.39
N GLU A 93 18.25 26.56 18.23
CA GLU A 93 19.36 27.48 17.90
C GLU A 93 18.90 28.93 17.72
N GLU A 94 17.73 29.16 17.11
CA GLU A 94 17.14 30.50 16.94
C GLU A 94 16.74 31.11 18.30
N GLU A 95 16.06 30.34 19.16
CA GLU A 95 15.68 30.78 20.50
C GLU A 95 16.91 31.15 21.34
N ALA A 96 17.98 30.34 21.30
CA ALA A 96 19.21 30.64 22.01
C ALA A 96 19.90 31.93 21.51
N ALA A 97 19.90 32.16 20.19
CA ALA A 97 20.46 33.38 19.61
C ALA A 97 19.65 34.63 19.98
N GLU A 98 18.32 34.53 20.06
CA GLU A 98 17.45 35.62 20.53
C GLU A 98 17.70 35.93 22.02
N GLU A 99 17.82 34.92 22.88
CA GLU A 99 18.14 35.10 24.29
C GLU A 99 19.51 35.77 24.50
N GLU A 100 20.52 35.39 23.72
CA GLU A 100 21.84 36.03 23.75
C GLU A 100 21.81 37.48 23.27
N ALA A 101 21.02 37.81 22.25
CA ALA A 101 20.88 39.17 21.74
C ALA A 101 20.13 40.10 22.70
N LEU A 102 19.30 39.55 23.59
CA LEU A 102 18.52 40.30 24.58
C LEU A 102 19.28 40.52 25.89
N ARG A 103 20.43 39.84 26.08
CA ARG A 103 21.28 39.89 27.28
C ARG A 103 22.39 40.94 27.18
#